data_AF-A0A9D4BRG9-F1
#
_entry.id   AF-A0A9D4BRG9-F1
#
_cell.length_a   1.000
_cell.length_b   1.000
_cell.length_c   1.000
_cell.angle_alpha   90.00
_cell.angle_beta   90.00
_cell.angle_gamma   90.00
#
_symmetry.space_group_name_H-M   'P 1'
#
loop_
_entity.id
_entity.type
_entity.pdbx_description
1 polymer ?
#
loop_
_entity_poly.entity_id
_entity_poly.type
_entity_poly.pdbx_seq_one_letter_code
_entity_poly.pdbx_strand_id
1 'polypeptide(L)'
;MSFSLLRYFDGAKPGDKRQSQVSIEQRAEGNKKRWKSYEVEKRDERGFHEVWKKDRPWLQFNDGVMTCSLCQVFFKNNTCVGKNTFITGSTNFKVSTVSDHESSKCHQKAAEAELAKQSKHDMQKSEAVLYPLLLFVICVCRSLLSHISKKVISV
;
A
#
# COMPACT_ATOMS: atom_id res chain seq x y z
N MET A 1 -13.41 -0.81 -58.59
CA MET A 1 -13.21 0.28 -57.61
C MET A 1 -12.53 1.44 -58.33
N SER A 2 -13.23 2.54 -58.60
CA SER A 2 -12.68 3.68 -59.33
C SER A 2 -11.96 4.61 -58.36
N PHE A 3 -10.64 4.73 -58.50
CA PHE A 3 -9.87 5.77 -57.82
C PHE A 3 -10.09 7.08 -58.58
N SER A 4 -10.74 8.05 -57.93
CA SER A 4 -10.86 9.41 -58.44
C SER A 4 -9.47 10.03 -58.54
N LEU A 5 -8.94 10.10 -59.76
CA LEU A 5 -7.68 10.77 -60.07
C LEU A 5 -7.83 12.26 -59.76
N LEU A 6 -7.22 12.74 -58.66
CA LEU A 6 -7.14 14.17 -58.36
C LEU A 6 -6.47 14.87 -59.53
N ARG A 7 -7.22 15.72 -60.25
CA ARG A 7 -6.66 16.55 -61.32
C ARG A 7 -6.00 17.77 -60.69
N TYR A 8 -4.70 17.91 -60.92
CA TYR A 8 -3.97 19.15 -60.62
C TYR A 8 -4.49 20.25 -61.56
N PHE A 9 -4.88 21.39 -61.00
CA PHE A 9 -5.36 22.54 -61.76
C PHE A 9 -4.17 23.43 -62.14
N ASP A 10 -3.97 23.67 -63.44
CA ASP A 10 -2.98 24.63 -63.92
C ASP A 10 -3.34 26.04 -63.43
N GLY A 11 -2.40 26.67 -62.72
CA GLY A 11 -2.58 27.97 -62.05
C GLY A 11 -2.66 27.91 -60.52
N ALA A 12 -2.58 26.73 -59.91
CA ALA A 12 -2.46 26.62 -58.45
C ALA A 12 -1.16 27.29 -57.96
N LYS A 13 -1.28 28.45 -57.31
CA LYS A 13 -0.16 29.07 -56.61
C LYS A 13 0.17 28.22 -55.37
N PRO A 14 1.44 27.85 -55.13
CA PRO A 14 1.82 27.16 -53.90
C PRO A 14 1.31 27.97 -52.72
N GLY A 15 0.52 27.35 -51.84
CA GLY A 15 0.02 28.02 -50.66
C GLY A 15 1.20 28.61 -49.89
N ASP A 16 1.20 29.93 -49.70
CA ASP A 16 2.19 30.61 -48.87
C ASP A 16 2.14 29.92 -47.50
N LYS A 17 3.21 29.19 -47.19
CA LYS A 17 3.37 28.64 -45.85
C LYS A 17 3.44 29.88 -44.97
N ARG A 18 2.37 30.17 -44.23
CA ARG A 18 2.43 31.06 -43.06
C ARG A 18 3.52 30.47 -42.17
N GLN A 19 4.75 30.94 -42.33
CA GLN A 19 5.80 30.75 -41.36
C GLN A 19 5.32 31.57 -40.18
N SER A 20 4.61 30.92 -39.25
CA SER A 20 4.41 31.52 -37.95
C SER A 20 5.81 31.84 -37.45
N GLN A 21 6.14 33.12 -37.30
CA GLN A 21 7.42 33.62 -36.76
C GLN A 21 7.72 33.13 -35.33
N VAL A 22 6.90 32.23 -34.80
CA VAL A 22 7.11 31.60 -33.51
C VAL A 22 8.30 30.65 -33.66
N SER A 23 9.40 30.98 -32.99
CA SER A 23 10.61 30.18 -33.04
C SER A 23 10.34 28.76 -32.54
N ILE A 24 11.14 27.80 -32.98
CA ILE A 24 11.03 26.40 -32.53
C ILE A 24 11.14 26.33 -31.00
N GLU A 25 11.99 27.18 -30.40
CA GLU A 25 12.12 27.26 -28.94
C GLU A 25 10.84 27.79 -28.28
N GLN A 26 10.19 28.81 -28.84
CA GLN A 26 8.93 29.34 -28.32
C GLN A 26 7.80 28.32 -28.36
N ARG A 27 7.75 27.50 -29.42
CA ARG A 27 6.77 26.40 -29.54
C ARG A 27 7.08 25.27 -28.55
N ALA A 28 8.35 24.93 -28.36
CA ALA A 28 8.77 23.93 -27.37
C ALA A 28 8.45 24.39 -25.94
N GLU A 29 8.72 25.65 -25.62
CA GLU A 29 8.46 26.24 -24.30
C GLU A 29 6.95 26.35 -24.02
N GLY A 30 6.15 26.76 -25.01
CA GLY A 30 4.69 26.76 -24.90
C GLY A 30 4.12 25.37 -24.64
N ASN A 31 4.66 24.35 -25.33
CA ASN A 31 4.25 22.96 -25.13
C ASN A 31 4.67 22.43 -23.74
N LYS A 32 5.87 22.80 -23.27
CA LYS A 32 6.38 22.47 -21.94
C LYS A 32 5.54 23.09 -20.82
N LYS A 33 5.15 24.36 -20.96
CA LYS A 33 4.24 25.05 -20.03
C LYS A 33 2.85 24.41 -19.98
N ARG A 34 2.29 24.06 -21.15
CA ARG A 34 1.00 23.36 -21.25
C ARG A 34 1.04 21.98 -20.59
N TRP A 35 2.09 21.19 -20.84
CA TRP A 35 2.29 19.89 -20.17
C TRP A 35 2.38 20.04 -18.64
N LYS A 36 3.12 21.05 -18.18
CA LYS A 36 3.28 21.32 -16.74
C LYS A 36 1.96 21.72 -16.08
N SER A 37 1.13 22.54 -16.75
CA SER A 37 -0.22 22.90 -16.27
C SER A 37 -1.13 21.68 -16.15
N TYR A 38 -1.16 20.83 -17.17
CA TYR A 38 -1.98 19.60 -17.17
C TYR A 38 -1.54 18.62 -16.07
N GLU A 39 -0.24 18.51 -15.81
CA GLU A 39 0.26 17.67 -14.71
C GLU A 39 -0.15 18.18 -13.33
N VAL A 40 -0.23 19.50 -13.13
CA VAL A 40 -0.58 20.12 -11.85
C VAL A 40 -2.06 19.91 -11.54
N GLU A 41 -2.97 20.29 -12.44
CA GLU A 41 -4.43 20.08 -12.24
C GLU A 41 -4.75 18.60 -11.94
N LYS A 42 -4.12 17.70 -12.70
CA LYS A 42 -4.36 16.26 -12.54
C LYS A 42 -3.67 15.67 -11.30
N ARG A 43 -2.73 16.36 -10.65
CA ARG A 43 -2.14 15.92 -9.37
C ARG A 43 -3.06 16.25 -8.21
N ASP A 44 -3.77 17.36 -8.25
CA ASP A 44 -4.70 17.77 -7.20
C ASP A 44 -5.90 16.81 -7.09
N GLU A 45 -6.29 16.16 -8.19
CA GLU A 45 -7.29 15.08 -8.19
C GLU A 45 -6.76 13.73 -7.65
N ARG A 46 -5.44 13.54 -7.60
CA ARG A 46 -4.81 12.27 -7.16
C ARG A 46 -4.58 12.32 -5.66
N GLY A 47 -5.66 12.22 -4.90
CA GLY A 47 -5.63 12.09 -3.45
C GLY A 47 -5.34 10.66 -2.96
N PHE A 48 -5.22 10.50 -1.65
CA PHE A 48 -5.17 9.19 -1.02
C PHE A 48 -6.53 8.49 -1.12
N HIS A 49 -6.56 7.26 -1.68
CA HIS A 49 -7.77 6.47 -1.74
C HIS A 49 -7.91 5.60 -0.48
N GLU A 50 -8.94 5.84 0.33
CA GLU A 50 -9.18 5.07 1.56
C GLU A 50 -9.36 3.57 1.34
N VAL A 51 -9.83 3.17 0.16
CA VAL A 51 -9.95 1.76 -0.23
C VAL A 51 -8.63 1.02 -0.09
N TRP A 52 -7.48 1.70 -0.29
CA TRP A 52 -6.17 1.08 -0.13
C TRP A 52 -5.88 0.62 1.30
N LYS A 53 -6.48 1.24 2.33
CA LYS A 53 -6.30 0.81 3.72
C LYS A 53 -6.93 -0.55 4.01
N LYS A 54 -7.96 -0.95 3.24
CA LYS A 54 -8.63 -2.25 3.43
C LYS A 54 -7.69 -3.40 3.11
N ASP A 55 -7.01 -3.31 1.98
CA ASP A 55 -6.08 -4.36 1.54
C ASP A 55 -4.69 -4.20 2.18
N ARG A 56 -4.35 -2.98 2.63
CA ARG A 56 -3.03 -2.63 3.16
C ARG A 56 -3.17 -1.95 4.52
N PRO A 57 -3.40 -2.70 5.62
CA PRO A 57 -3.58 -2.14 6.96
C PRO A 57 -2.32 -1.43 7.49
N TRP A 58 -1.16 -1.71 6.90
CA TRP A 58 0.12 -1.07 7.22
C TRP A 58 0.29 0.33 6.59
N LEU A 59 -0.57 0.72 5.65
CA LEU A 59 -0.49 2.00 4.95
C LEU A 59 -1.27 3.08 5.70
N GLN A 60 -0.58 4.13 6.11
CA GLN A 60 -1.15 5.27 6.84
C GLN A 60 -1.07 6.53 5.99
N PHE A 61 -2.05 7.41 6.16
CA PHE A 61 -2.08 8.72 5.51
C PHE A 61 -2.36 9.77 6.58
N ASN A 62 -1.35 10.58 6.87
CA ASN A 62 -1.37 11.65 7.88
C ASN A 62 -0.74 12.90 7.26
N ASP A 63 -1.28 14.09 7.54
CA ASP A 63 -0.70 15.39 7.14
C ASP A 63 -0.32 15.51 5.65
N GLY A 64 -1.10 14.90 4.76
CA GLY A 64 -0.84 14.97 3.32
C GLY A 64 0.30 14.07 2.83
N VAL A 65 0.77 13.11 3.64
CA VAL A 65 1.79 12.13 3.24
C VAL A 65 1.37 10.70 3.56
N MET A 66 1.74 9.76 2.70
CA MET A 66 1.62 8.34 2.95
C MET A 66 2.85 7.79 3.67
N THR A 67 2.62 7.01 4.71
CA THR A 67 3.65 6.35 5.50
C THR A 67 3.34 4.87 5.67
N CYS A 68 4.38 4.07 5.93
CA CYS A 68 4.25 2.65 6.22
C CYS A 68 4.61 2.39 7.68
N SER A 69 3.63 1.95 8.47
CA SER A 69 3.80 1.70 9.91
C SER A 69 4.84 0.61 10.19
N LEU A 70 4.81 -0.47 9.40
CA LEU A 70 5.77 -1.58 9.51
C LEU A 70 7.19 -1.08 9.27
N CYS A 71 7.42 -0.35 8.17
CA CYS A 71 8.75 0.17 7.85
C CYS A 71 9.23 1.21 8.86
N GLN A 72 8.34 2.04 9.43
CA GLN A 72 8.72 2.98 10.49
C GLN A 72 9.18 2.28 11.75
N VAL A 73 8.47 1.25 12.21
CA VAL A 73 8.86 0.44 13.38
C VAL A 73 10.18 -0.27 13.11
N PHE A 74 10.32 -0.87 11.92
CA PHE A 74 11.51 -1.62 11.56
C PHE A 74 12.75 -0.74 11.38
N PHE A 75 12.57 0.50 10.89
CA PHE A 75 13.63 1.49 10.82
C PHE A 75 14.08 1.96 12.20
N LYS A 76 13.15 2.20 13.14
CA LYS A 76 13.48 2.54 14.54
C LYS A 76 14.34 1.45 15.21
N ASN A 77 14.15 0.20 14.82
CA ASN A 77 14.92 -0.94 15.32
C ASN A 77 16.25 -1.17 14.58
N ASN A 78 16.71 -0.21 13.76
CA ASN A 78 17.97 -0.27 12.98
C ASN A 78 18.16 -1.53 12.11
N THR A 79 17.09 -2.23 11.76
CA THR A 79 17.16 -3.52 11.05
C THR A 79 17.07 -3.34 9.52
N CYS A 80 16.68 -2.16 9.05
CA CYS A 80 16.62 -1.81 7.63
C CYS A 80 17.63 -0.68 7.32
N VAL A 81 18.56 -0.96 6.40
CA VAL A 81 19.67 -0.06 6.00
C VAL A 81 19.25 0.88 4.84
N GLY A 82 17.96 0.94 4.48
CA GLY A 82 17.47 1.72 3.35
C GLY A 82 16.57 2.89 3.76
N LYS A 83 16.87 4.11 3.29
CA LYS A 83 15.94 5.24 3.33
C LYS A 83 14.79 4.96 2.36
N ASN A 84 13.69 4.42 2.87
CA ASN A 84 12.45 4.25 2.10
C ASN A 84 11.61 5.52 2.23
N THR A 85 11.05 6.02 1.12
CA THR A 85 10.22 7.24 1.09
C THR A 85 9.00 7.13 2.01
N PHE A 86 8.51 5.91 2.24
CA PHE A 86 7.39 5.63 3.14
C PHE A 86 7.75 5.68 4.64
N ILE A 87 9.03 5.81 5.00
CA ILE A 87 9.45 6.07 6.39
C ILE A 87 9.29 7.56 6.70
N THR A 88 9.78 8.42 5.81
CA THR A 88 9.74 9.88 5.95
C THR A 88 8.40 10.50 5.53
N GLY A 89 7.64 9.82 4.69
CA GLY A 89 6.41 10.33 4.09
C GLY A 89 6.54 10.49 2.57
N SER A 90 5.58 9.93 1.83
CA SER A 90 5.49 10.01 0.38
C SER A 90 4.28 10.84 -0.05
N THR A 91 4.49 11.81 -0.93
CA THR A 91 3.42 12.60 -1.59
C THR A 91 2.97 11.98 -2.92
N ASN A 92 3.54 10.84 -3.31
CA ASN A 92 3.20 10.15 -4.56
C ASN A 92 1.99 9.23 -4.36
N PHE A 93 0.78 9.75 -4.55
CA PHE A 93 -0.49 9.01 -4.44
C PHE A 93 -0.79 8.13 -5.66
N LYS A 94 0.18 7.29 -6.07
CA LYS A 94 -0.02 6.29 -7.12
C LYS A 94 -0.05 4.90 -6.50
N VAL A 95 -1.05 4.10 -6.88
CA VAL A 95 -1.12 2.70 -6.45
C VAL A 95 0.14 1.91 -6.84
N SER A 96 0.74 2.21 -8.00
CA SER A 96 1.99 1.59 -8.43
C SER A 96 3.12 1.84 -7.42
N THR A 97 3.22 3.06 -6.89
CA THR A 97 4.24 3.41 -5.89
C THR A 97 4.03 2.64 -4.58
N VAL A 98 2.77 2.39 -4.20
CA VAL A 98 2.44 1.57 -3.03
C VAL A 98 2.78 0.10 -3.28
N SER A 99 2.47 -0.44 -4.46
CA SER A 99 2.82 -1.81 -4.86
C SER A 99 4.33 -2.03 -4.97
N ASP A 100 5.06 -1.07 -5.51
CA ASP A 100 6.53 -1.10 -5.58
C ASP A 100 7.14 -1.10 -4.16
N HIS A 101 6.54 -0.34 -3.24
CA HIS A 101 6.94 -0.36 -1.84
C HIS A 101 6.67 -1.71 -1.17
N GLU A 102 5.50 -2.28 -1.41
CA GLU A 102 5.08 -3.59 -0.87
C GLU A 102 6.05 -4.71 -1.27
N SER A 103 6.55 -4.68 -2.51
CA SER A 103 7.56 -5.62 -3.01
C SER A 103 8.99 -5.32 -2.56
N SER A 104 9.24 -4.22 -1.85
CA SER A 104 10.59 -3.84 -1.43
C SER A 104 11.14 -4.76 -0.33
N LYS A 105 12.44 -5.07 -0.39
CA LYS A 105 13.11 -5.94 0.60
C LYS A 105 12.96 -5.46 2.05
N CYS A 106 12.95 -4.15 2.27
CA CYS A 106 12.77 -3.57 3.60
C CYS A 106 11.34 -3.83 4.11
N HIS A 107 10.33 -3.70 3.24
CA HIS A 107 8.95 -3.99 3.59
C HIS A 107 8.74 -5.47 3.87
N GLN A 108 9.23 -6.37 3.00
CA GLN A 108 9.12 -7.81 3.18
C GLN A 108 9.70 -8.28 4.52
N LYS A 109 10.92 -7.84 4.86
CA LYS A 109 11.52 -8.16 6.16
C LYS A 109 10.72 -7.63 7.36
N ALA A 110 10.16 -6.42 7.23
CA ALA A 110 9.32 -5.85 8.27
C ALA A 110 8.01 -6.64 8.43
N ALA A 111 7.40 -7.07 7.33
CA ALA A 111 6.20 -7.89 7.32
C ALA A 111 6.46 -9.29 7.92
N GLU A 112 7.54 -9.96 7.53
CA GLU A 112 7.96 -11.25 8.10
C GLU A 112 8.18 -11.15 9.61
N ALA A 113 8.87 -10.10 10.07
CA ALA A 113 9.10 -9.89 11.48
C ALA A 113 7.81 -9.63 12.27
N GLU A 114 6.84 -8.95 11.66
CA GLU A 114 5.55 -8.70 12.29
C GLU A 114 4.70 -9.98 12.36
N LEU A 115 4.68 -10.77 11.29
CA LEU A 115 4.05 -12.10 11.27
C LEU A 115 4.67 -13.03 12.35
N ALA A 116 5.99 -13.00 12.49
CA ALA A 116 6.70 -13.77 13.51
C ALA A 116 6.40 -13.31 14.95
N LYS A 117 5.98 -12.06 15.17
CA LYS A 117 5.51 -11.58 16.47
C LYS A 117 4.07 -12.00 16.73
N GLN A 118 3.20 -11.89 15.72
CA GLN A 118 1.81 -12.29 15.82
C GLN A 118 1.69 -13.77 16.16
N SER A 119 2.45 -14.64 15.49
CA SER A 119 2.46 -16.08 15.78
C SER A 119 2.89 -16.41 17.21
N LYS A 120 3.89 -15.69 17.74
CA LYS A 120 4.32 -15.82 19.14
C LYS A 120 3.22 -15.40 20.12
N HIS A 121 2.55 -14.28 19.84
CA HIS A 121 1.47 -13.77 20.68
C HIS A 121 0.27 -14.73 20.66
N ASP A 122 -0.09 -15.29 19.51
CA ASP A 122 -1.20 -16.23 19.38
C ASP A 122 -0.93 -17.55 20.11
N MET A 123 0.31 -18.06 20.03
CA MET A 123 0.72 -19.21 20.83
C MET A 123 0.59 -18.94 22.33
N GLN A 124 1.10 -17.79 22.82
CA GLN A 124 0.99 -17.41 24.24
C GLN A 124 -0.46 -17.24 24.70
N LYS A 125 -1.32 -16.68 23.84
CA LYS A 125 -2.74 -16.50 24.15
C LYS A 125 -3.48 -17.84 24.26
N SER A 126 -3.17 -18.80 23.39
CA SER A 126 -3.79 -20.14 23.45
C SER A 126 -3.37 -20.92 24.69
N GLU A 127 -2.11 -20.82 25.13
CA GLU A 127 -1.66 -21.40 26.39
C GLU A 127 -2.38 -20.79 27.60
N ALA A 128 -2.55 -19.46 27.61
CA ALA A 128 -3.25 -18.75 28.69
C ALA A 128 -4.73 -19.11 28.81
N VAL A 129 -5.35 -19.69 27.78
CA VAL A 129 -6.77 -20.10 27.78
C VAL A 129 -6.91 -21.61 28.05
N LEU A 130 -6.03 -22.44 27.47
CA LEU A 130 -6.13 -23.89 27.57
C LEU A 130 -5.78 -24.40 28.98
N TYR A 131 -4.76 -23.83 29.61
CA TYR A 131 -4.33 -24.23 30.97
C TYR A 131 -5.38 -24.00 32.06
N PRO A 132 -6.02 -22.82 32.17
CA PRO A 132 -7.06 -22.61 33.18
C PRO A 132 -8.30 -23.48 32.95
N LEU A 133 -8.70 -23.74 31.69
CA LEU A 133 -9.83 -24.63 31.39
C LEU A 133 -9.51 -26.09 31.75
N LEU A 134 -8.32 -26.58 31.42
CA LEU A 134 -7.87 -27.93 31.81
C LEU A 134 -7.78 -28.08 33.34
N LEU A 135 -7.24 -27.08 34.05
CA LEU A 135 -7.21 -27.10 35.51
C LEU A 135 -8.62 -27.13 36.11
N PHE A 136 -9.55 -26.37 35.54
CA PHE A 136 -10.94 -26.34 35.98
C PHE A 136 -11.61 -27.70 35.83
N VAL A 137 -11.44 -28.36 34.68
CA VAL A 137 -11.96 -29.72 34.44
C VAL A 137 -11.35 -30.73 35.42
N ILE A 138 -10.04 -30.71 35.63
CA ILE A 138 -9.36 -31.60 36.59
C ILE A 138 -9.88 -31.36 38.02
N CYS A 139 -10.09 -30.10 38.41
CA CYS A 139 -10.59 -29.72 39.73
C CYS A 139 -12.03 -30.21 39.97
N VAL A 140 -12.91 -30.06 38.97
CA VAL A 140 -14.28 -30.57 39.00
C VAL A 140 -14.29 -32.09 39.09
N CYS A 141 -13.48 -32.79 38.28
CA CYS A 141 -13.37 -34.25 38.31
C CYS A 141 -12.88 -34.76 39.68
N ARG A 142 -11.86 -34.12 40.28
CA ARG A 142 -11.39 -34.47 41.63
C ARG A 142 -12.46 -34.26 42.70
N SER A 143 -13.21 -33.16 42.61
CA SER A 143 -14.30 -32.88 43.56
C SER A 143 -15.41 -33.92 43.45
N LEU A 144 -15.79 -34.31 42.23
CA LEU A 144 -16.79 -35.36 41.99
C LEU A 144 -16.34 -36.73 42.52
N LEU A 145 -15.10 -37.14 42.22
CA LEU A 145 -14.53 -38.40 42.69
C LEU A 145 -14.46 -38.48 44.21
N SER A 146 -14.10 -37.36 44.87
CA SER A 146 -14.09 -37.28 46.33
C SER A 146 -15.49 -37.43 46.95
N HIS A 147 -16.52 -36.91 46.26
CA HIS A 147 -17.91 -36.99 46.71
C HIS A 147 -18.49 -38.39 46.55
N ILE A 148 -18.12 -39.09 45.47
CA ILE A 148 -18.50 -40.48 45.22
C ILE A 148 -17.84 -41.41 46.26
N SER A 149 -16.54 -41.23 46.52
CA SER A 149 -15.82 -42.05 47.50
C SER A 149 -16.38 -41.93 48.92
N LYS A 150 -16.76 -40.72 49.37
CA LYS A 150 -17.40 -40.51 50.68
C LYS A 150 -18.78 -41.16 50.82
N LYS A 151 -19.53 -41.29 49.71
CA LYS A 151 -20.85 -41.95 49.72
C LYS A 151 -20.75 -43.48 49.74
N VAL A 152 -19.69 -44.06 49.18
CA VAL A 152 -19.49 -45.52 49.13
C VAL A 152 -19.00 -46.10 50.47
N ILE A 153 -18.32 -45.31 51.30
CA ILE A 153 -17.77 -45.75 52.60
C ILE A 153 -18.80 -45.61 53.75
N SER A 154 -19.95 -44.96 53.51
CA SER A 154 -21.00 -44.71 54.52
C SER A 154 -22.13 -45.75 54.53
N VAL A 155 -21.95 -46.91 53.90
CA VAL A 155 -22.89 -48.05 53.89
C VAL A 155 -22.28 -49.20 54.67
#